data_AF-A0A8D0TVM0-F1
#
_entry.id   AF-A0A8D0TVM0-F1
#
_cell.length_a   1.000
_cell.length_b   1.000
_cell.length_c   1.000
_cell.angle_alpha   90.00
_cell.angle_beta   90.00
_cell.angle_gamma   90.00
#
_symmetry.space_group_name_H-M   'P 1'
#
loop_
_entity.id
_entity.type
_entity.pdbx_description
1 polymer ?
#
loop_
_entity_poly.entity_id
_entity_poly.type
_entity_poly.pdbx_seq_one_letter_code
_entity_poly.pdbx_strand_id
1 'polypeptide(L)'
;HEPKLTSVRWKELLRGQTWNCCPLNWIHFQSSCYFFSTNVMSWTASLKNCSSIGAHLVVINTQEEQEFLFHAKPKRKEFYIGLTDQVIEGQWKWVDGTPFTTSLSFWDIGEPNNHQKKTCIFVTNLQDRVLWRKFSCNLESSHRCKIPDINFT
;
A
#
# COMPACT_ATOMS: atom_id res chain seq x y z
N HIS A 1 -23.55 -37.73 -5.16
CA HIS A 1 -22.32 -38.34 -4.61
C HIS A 1 -21.13 -37.62 -5.21
N GLU A 2 -20.41 -36.82 -4.41
CA GLU A 2 -19.10 -36.30 -4.81
C GLU A 2 -18.06 -37.43 -4.70
N PRO A 3 -17.18 -37.62 -5.68
CA PRO A 3 -16.15 -38.63 -5.59
C PRO A 3 -15.14 -38.24 -4.50
N LYS A 4 -14.90 -39.14 -3.54
CA LYS A 4 -13.79 -38.99 -2.58
C LYS A 4 -12.47 -39.09 -3.35
N LEU A 5 -11.83 -37.94 -3.56
CA LEU A 5 -10.51 -37.86 -4.20
C LEU A 5 -9.44 -38.41 -3.26
N THR A 6 -8.64 -39.35 -3.76
CA THR A 6 -7.49 -39.93 -3.04
C THR A 6 -6.31 -38.94 -3.01
N SER A 7 -5.45 -39.03 -2.01
CA SER A 7 -4.29 -38.12 -1.82
C SER A 7 -3.32 -38.09 -3.01
N VAL A 8 -3.24 -39.18 -3.78
CA VAL A 8 -2.43 -39.27 -5.00
C VAL A 8 -2.99 -38.39 -6.12
N ARG A 9 -4.32 -38.36 -6.27
CA ARG A 9 -5.00 -37.56 -7.30
C ARG A 9 -4.92 -36.06 -7.00
N TRP A 10 -4.85 -35.67 -5.73
CA TRP A 10 -4.55 -34.29 -5.33
C TRP A 10 -3.13 -33.88 -5.70
N LYS A 11 -2.11 -34.73 -5.46
CA LYS A 11 -0.73 -34.42 -5.82
C LYS A 11 -0.52 -34.20 -7.31
N GLU A 12 -1.25 -34.91 -8.17
CA GLU A 12 -1.20 -34.74 -9.63
C GLU A 12 -1.91 -33.47 -10.11
N LEU A 13 -3.05 -33.10 -9.50
CA LEU A 13 -3.77 -31.85 -9.79
C LEU A 13 -3.02 -30.59 -9.32
N LEU A 14 -2.16 -30.72 -8.32
CA LEU A 14 -1.36 -29.63 -7.75
C LEU A 14 0.02 -29.47 -8.40
N ARG A 15 0.43 -30.38 -9.32
CA ARG A 15 1.72 -30.24 -10.02
C ARG A 15 1.73 -28.97 -10.87
N GLY A 16 2.69 -28.09 -10.60
CA GLY A 16 2.87 -26.82 -11.31
C GLY A 16 1.98 -25.68 -10.81
N GLN A 17 1.28 -25.86 -9.67
CA GLN A 17 0.57 -24.77 -9.03
C GLN A 17 1.51 -23.96 -8.15
N THR A 18 1.65 -22.66 -8.46
CA THR A 18 2.29 -21.69 -7.59
C THR A 18 1.29 -21.18 -6.56
N TRP A 19 1.62 -21.30 -5.28
CA TRP A 19 0.82 -20.75 -4.19
C TRP A 19 1.43 -19.43 -3.73
N ASN A 20 0.65 -18.36 -3.84
CA ASN A 20 1.04 -17.05 -3.36
C ASN A 20 0.42 -16.84 -1.98
N CYS A 21 1.26 -16.62 -0.97
CA CYS A 21 0.83 -16.52 0.41
C CYS A 21 1.12 -15.13 0.99
N CYS A 22 0.18 -14.68 1.83
CA CYS A 22 0.35 -13.50 2.67
C CYS A 22 0.36 -13.88 4.15
N PRO A 23 1.00 -13.07 5.01
CA PRO A 23 0.87 -13.24 6.45
C PRO A 23 -0.61 -13.16 6.87
N LEU A 24 -0.95 -13.83 7.97
CA LEU A 24 -2.31 -13.85 8.49
C LEU A 24 -2.82 -12.41 8.70
N ASN A 25 -4.07 -12.15 8.28
CA ASN A 25 -4.74 -10.84 8.34
C ASN A 25 -4.18 -9.76 7.39
N TRP A 26 -3.30 -10.11 6.45
CA TRP A 26 -2.93 -9.24 5.35
C TRP A 26 -3.83 -9.50 4.16
N ILE A 27 -4.09 -8.45 3.38
CA ILE A 27 -4.90 -8.54 2.17
C ILE A 27 -3.95 -8.84 1.01
N HIS A 28 -4.20 -9.92 0.27
CA HIS A 28 -3.48 -10.22 -0.97
C HIS A 28 -4.05 -9.42 -2.13
N PHE A 29 -3.19 -8.80 -2.93
CA PHE A 29 -3.55 -8.18 -4.20
C PHE A 29 -2.37 -8.24 -5.17
N GLN A 30 -2.60 -8.85 -6.33
CA GLN A 30 -1.56 -9.13 -7.34
C GLN A 30 -0.37 -9.88 -6.73
N SER A 31 0.85 -9.36 -6.84
CA SER A 31 2.07 -9.99 -6.31
C SER A 31 2.50 -9.38 -4.98
N SER A 32 1.56 -8.98 -4.14
CA SER A 32 1.84 -8.26 -2.90
C SER A 32 0.80 -8.50 -1.81
N CYS A 33 1.24 -8.31 -0.57
CA CYS A 33 0.45 -8.38 0.63
C CYS A 33 0.40 -7.01 1.29
N TYR A 34 -0.78 -6.65 1.80
CA TYR A 34 -1.02 -5.34 2.37
C TYR A 34 -1.55 -5.43 3.80
N PHE A 35 -0.90 -4.71 4.70
CA PHE A 35 -1.35 -4.54 6.08
C PHE A 35 -2.02 -3.19 6.26
N PHE A 36 -3.19 -3.18 6.88
CA PHE A 36 -4.00 -1.99 7.09
C PHE A 36 -4.00 -1.69 8.59
N SER A 37 -3.37 -0.60 9.00
CA SER A 37 -3.25 -0.28 10.43
C SER A 37 -4.61 0.09 11.03
N THR A 38 -4.79 -0.24 12.31
CA THR A 38 -5.94 0.20 13.11
C THR A 38 -5.61 1.41 13.97
N ASN A 39 -4.34 1.58 14.32
CA ASN A 39 -3.78 2.71 15.06
C ASN A 39 -3.35 3.86 14.13
N VAL A 40 -3.21 5.04 14.71
CA VAL A 40 -2.69 6.24 14.04
C VAL A 40 -1.30 6.58 14.57
N MET A 41 -0.43 7.05 13.68
CA MET A 41 0.95 7.44 14.01
C MET A 41 1.44 8.53 13.06
N SER A 42 2.54 9.21 13.38
CA SER A 42 3.22 10.09 12.44
C SER A 42 3.84 9.32 11.27
N TRP A 43 4.09 9.97 10.13
CA TRP A 43 4.62 9.28 8.94
C TRP A 43 5.93 8.53 9.24
N THR A 44 6.82 9.16 10.01
CA THR A 44 8.11 8.54 10.39
C THR A 44 7.90 7.33 11.31
N ALA A 45 6.92 7.39 12.21
CA ALA A 45 6.58 6.26 13.07
C ALA A 45 5.93 5.13 12.27
N SER A 46 5.04 5.45 11.33
CA SER A 46 4.43 4.49 10.41
C SER A 46 5.45 3.80 9.51
N LEU A 47 6.42 4.56 8.98
CA LEU A 47 7.55 4.00 8.21
C LEU A 47 8.32 2.98 9.04
N LYS A 48 8.73 3.36 10.26
CA LYS A 48 9.42 2.45 11.19
C LYS A 48 8.58 1.23 11.54
N ASN A 49 7.27 1.40 11.72
CA ASN A 49 6.36 0.30 12.03
C ASN A 49 6.32 -0.73 10.88
N CYS A 50 6.15 -0.27 9.63
CA CYS A 50 6.22 -1.16 8.48
C CYS A 50 7.60 -1.85 8.36
N SER A 51 8.70 -1.09 8.51
CA SER A 51 10.05 -1.67 8.47
C SER A 51 10.29 -2.73 9.55
N SER A 52 9.72 -2.54 10.75
CA SER A 52 9.86 -3.51 11.85
C SER A 52 9.22 -4.87 11.58
N ILE A 53 8.29 -4.94 10.63
CA ILE A 53 7.60 -6.18 10.21
C ILE A 53 8.07 -6.65 8.82
N GLY A 54 9.24 -6.19 8.37
CA GLY A 54 9.82 -6.55 7.08
C GLY A 54 9.12 -5.93 5.86
N ALA A 55 8.36 -4.85 6.09
CA ALA A 55 7.55 -4.17 5.09
C ALA A 55 8.00 -2.73 4.85
N HIS A 56 7.41 -2.09 3.86
CA HIS A 56 7.52 -0.64 3.67
C HIS A 56 6.13 -0.01 3.67
N LEU A 57 6.06 1.30 3.90
CA LEU A 57 4.83 2.04 3.61
C LEU A 57 4.47 1.84 2.14
N VAL A 58 3.17 1.69 1.84
CA VAL A 58 2.72 1.30 0.50
C VAL A 58 3.28 2.22 -0.59
N VAL A 59 3.84 1.59 -1.62
CA VAL A 59 4.32 2.24 -2.84
C VAL A 59 3.36 1.82 -3.93
N ILE A 60 2.73 2.79 -4.56
CA ILE A 60 1.69 2.57 -5.56
C ILE A 60 2.36 2.46 -6.92
N ASN A 61 2.33 1.26 -7.50
CA ASN A 61 2.99 0.94 -8.77
C ASN A 61 2.03 0.94 -9.96
N THR A 62 0.72 0.82 -9.74
CA THR A 62 -0.29 0.86 -10.81
C THR A 62 -1.57 1.59 -10.41
N GLN A 63 -2.39 1.93 -11.40
CA GLN A 63 -3.72 2.50 -11.17
C GLN A 63 -4.63 1.52 -10.42
N GLU A 64 -4.56 0.23 -10.78
CA GLU A 64 -5.36 -0.82 -10.13
C GLU A 64 -4.98 -0.96 -8.65
N GLU A 65 -3.71 -0.75 -8.29
CA GLU A 65 -3.27 -0.74 -6.90
C GLU A 65 -3.84 0.46 -6.13
N GLN A 66 -3.85 1.66 -6.72
CA GLN A 66 -4.51 2.84 -6.14
C GLN A 66 -6.00 2.58 -5.87
N GLU A 67 -6.70 1.98 -6.84
CA GLU A 67 -8.12 1.62 -6.74
C GLU A 67 -8.36 0.52 -5.69
N PHE A 68 -7.52 -0.51 -5.68
CA PHE A 68 -7.56 -1.57 -4.67
C PHE A 68 -7.42 -1.00 -3.26
N LEU A 69 -6.43 -0.15 -3.02
CA LEU A 69 -6.23 0.46 -1.71
C LEU A 69 -7.48 1.24 -1.28
N PHE A 70 -8.18 1.90 -2.19
CA PHE A 70 -9.43 2.56 -1.82
C PHE A 70 -10.54 1.61 -1.40
N HIS A 71 -10.78 0.53 -2.15
CA HIS A 71 -11.92 -0.36 -1.91
C HIS A 71 -11.69 -1.35 -0.77
N ALA A 72 -10.43 -1.67 -0.45
CA ALA A 72 -10.10 -2.86 0.32
C ALA A 72 -10.46 -2.84 1.81
N LYS A 73 -10.68 -1.69 2.50
CA LYS A 73 -11.28 -1.47 3.87
C LYS A 73 -10.76 -0.16 4.51
N PRO A 74 -11.40 0.38 5.58
CA PRO A 74 -12.77 0.88 5.63
C PRO A 74 -12.89 2.24 4.90
N LYS A 75 -14.05 2.47 4.26
CA LYS A 75 -14.39 3.76 3.64
C LYS A 75 -14.28 4.84 4.73
N ARG A 76 -13.47 5.89 4.52
CA ARG A 76 -13.31 7.11 5.36
C ARG A 76 -12.16 7.18 6.37
N LYS A 77 -11.04 6.47 6.16
CA LYS A 77 -9.79 6.82 6.88
C LYS A 77 -8.72 7.28 5.91
N GLU A 78 -8.18 8.46 6.19
CA GLU A 78 -6.93 8.91 5.58
C GLU A 78 -5.82 7.97 6.01
N PHE A 79 -4.88 7.70 5.11
CA PHE A 79 -3.75 6.86 5.44
C PHE A 79 -2.46 7.32 4.77
N TYR A 80 -1.36 7.11 5.46
CA TYR A 80 -0.02 7.35 4.92
C TYR A 80 0.36 6.33 3.85
N ILE A 81 0.97 6.86 2.78
CA ILE A 81 1.69 6.11 1.76
C ILE A 81 3.20 6.39 1.85
N GLY A 82 3.99 5.60 1.14
CA GLY A 82 5.44 5.70 1.12
C GLY A 82 6.01 6.83 0.27
N LEU A 83 5.24 7.89 -0.01
CA LEU A 83 5.66 9.02 -0.83
C LEU A 83 6.00 10.25 0.02
N THR A 84 7.14 10.88 -0.22
CA THR A 84 7.56 12.08 0.51
C THR A 84 8.44 13.01 -0.33
N ASP A 85 8.42 14.30 -0.01
CA ASP A 85 9.36 15.33 -0.51
C ASP A 85 10.17 15.98 0.62
N GLN A 86 10.29 15.30 1.78
CA GLN A 86 10.97 15.84 2.97
C GLN A 86 12.44 16.23 2.75
N VAL A 87 13.12 15.60 1.80
CA VAL A 87 14.55 15.84 1.51
C VAL A 87 14.72 17.10 0.67
N ILE A 88 14.02 17.19 -0.46
CA ILE A 88 14.03 18.33 -1.38
C ILE A 88 12.58 18.59 -1.78
N GLU A 89 12.08 19.78 -1.45
CA GLU A 89 10.70 20.19 -1.76
C GLU A 89 10.42 20.09 -3.26
N GLY A 90 9.29 19.47 -3.62
CA GLY A 90 8.91 19.21 -5.00
C GLY A 90 9.61 18.01 -5.67
N GLN A 91 10.60 17.38 -5.01
CA GLN A 91 11.21 16.13 -5.46
C GLN A 91 10.66 14.94 -4.68
N TRP A 92 9.59 14.35 -5.23
CA TRP A 92 8.91 13.19 -4.67
C TRP A 92 9.77 11.92 -4.74
N LYS A 93 9.84 11.19 -3.62
CA LYS A 93 10.55 9.92 -3.52
C LYS A 93 9.69 8.87 -2.84
N TRP A 94 9.68 7.68 -3.43
CA TRP A 94 9.13 6.49 -2.80
C TRP A 94 10.15 5.89 -1.83
N VAL A 95 9.66 5.36 -0.69
CA VAL A 95 10.50 4.79 0.39
C VAL A 95 11.26 3.53 -0.01
N ASP A 96 10.84 2.83 -1.08
CA ASP A 96 11.52 1.65 -1.62
C ASP A 96 12.55 1.98 -2.71
N GLY A 97 12.68 3.26 -3.08
CA GLY A 97 13.56 3.73 -4.16
C GLY A 97 12.96 3.65 -5.56
N THR A 98 11.70 3.21 -5.71
CA THR A 98 10.99 3.26 -7.00
C THR A 98 11.01 4.69 -7.57
N PRO A 99 11.36 4.90 -8.85
CA PRO A 99 11.32 6.22 -9.46
C PRO A 99 9.91 6.81 -9.47
N PHE A 100 9.77 8.06 -9.05
CA PHE A 100 8.50 8.77 -9.16
C PHE A 100 8.23 9.19 -10.61
N THR A 101 7.01 8.96 -11.09
CA THR A 101 6.55 9.39 -12.42
C THR A 101 5.25 10.19 -12.28
N THR A 102 5.12 11.28 -13.04
CA THR A 102 3.92 12.14 -12.98
C THR A 102 2.70 11.48 -13.62
N SER A 103 2.89 10.55 -14.55
CA SER A 103 1.81 9.78 -15.18
C SER A 103 1.14 8.81 -14.20
N LEU A 104 1.82 8.41 -13.13
CA LEU A 104 1.30 7.57 -12.06
C LEU A 104 1.18 8.39 -10.77
N SER A 105 0.54 9.55 -10.88
CA SER A 105 0.24 10.40 -9.73
C SER A 105 -1.24 10.68 -9.64
N PHE A 106 -1.79 10.60 -8.42
CA PHE A 106 -3.22 10.69 -8.16
C PHE A 106 -3.54 11.88 -7.27
N TRP A 107 -2.92 13.04 -7.53
CA TRP A 107 -3.10 14.26 -6.73
C TRP A 107 -4.54 14.76 -6.70
N ASP A 108 -4.96 15.30 -5.57
CA ASP A 108 -6.24 16.03 -5.46
C ASP A 108 -6.21 17.32 -6.29
N ILE A 109 -7.38 17.87 -6.59
CA ILE A 109 -7.50 19.15 -7.29
C ILE A 109 -6.75 20.22 -6.48
N GLY A 110 -5.78 20.85 -7.13
CA GLY A 110 -4.94 21.89 -6.52
C GLY A 110 -3.73 21.35 -5.75
N GLU A 111 -3.52 20.03 -5.72
CA GLU A 111 -2.31 19.40 -5.19
C GLU A 111 -1.38 18.94 -6.33
N PRO A 112 -0.05 18.85 -6.08
CA PRO A 112 0.65 19.28 -4.88
C PRO A 112 0.77 20.81 -4.81
N ASN A 113 0.28 21.45 -3.74
CA ASN A 113 0.43 22.90 -3.56
C ASN A 113 1.77 23.26 -2.90
N ASN A 114 2.19 24.52 -3.04
CA ASN A 114 3.44 25.05 -2.46
C ASN A 114 3.24 25.72 -1.09
N HIS A 115 2.07 25.56 -0.45
CA HIS A 115 1.77 26.23 0.82
C HIS A 115 2.39 25.52 2.03
N GLN A 116 2.72 24.24 1.90
CA GLN A 116 3.34 23.43 2.94
C GLN A 116 4.73 22.94 2.51
N LYS A 117 5.75 23.30 3.30
CA LYS A 117 7.13 22.85 3.13
C LYS A 117 7.36 21.51 3.83
N LYS A 118 8.01 20.56 3.15
CA LYS A 118 8.37 19.20 3.63
C LYS A 118 7.17 18.37 4.09
N THR A 119 6.56 17.65 3.16
CA THR A 119 5.28 17.01 3.37
C THR A 119 5.32 15.50 3.15
N CYS A 120 4.34 14.85 3.75
CA CYS A 120 4.07 13.44 3.60
C CYS A 120 2.66 13.29 3.04
N ILE A 121 2.43 12.22 2.30
CA ILE A 121 1.20 12.07 1.54
C ILE A 121 0.17 11.23 2.29
N PHE A 122 -1.01 11.81 2.47
CA PHE A 122 -2.23 11.05 2.74
C PHE A 122 -2.93 10.72 1.44
N VAL A 123 -3.42 9.50 1.37
CA VAL A 123 -4.54 9.20 0.48
C VAL A 123 -5.82 9.52 1.26
N THR A 124 -6.62 10.44 0.73
CA THR A 124 -7.90 10.82 1.31
C THR A 124 -9.05 10.26 0.45
N ASN A 125 -10.23 10.15 1.08
CA ASN A 125 -11.48 9.86 0.39
C ASN A 125 -12.34 11.12 0.44
N LEU A 126 -12.31 11.90 -0.63
CA LEU A 126 -13.15 13.08 -0.81
C LEU A 126 -14.00 12.88 -2.06
N GLN A 127 -15.32 13.00 -1.92
CA GLN A 127 -16.27 12.93 -3.04
C GLN A 127 -16.13 11.65 -3.89
N ASP A 128 -15.94 10.49 -3.25
CA ASP A 128 -15.74 9.19 -3.91
C ASP A 128 -14.51 9.12 -4.84
N ARG A 129 -13.57 10.06 -4.71
CA ARG A 129 -12.27 10.04 -5.39
C ARG A 129 -11.14 9.72 -4.42
N VAL A 130 -10.12 9.05 -4.95
CA VAL A 130 -8.94 8.56 -4.22
C VAL A 130 -7.77 9.45 -4.54
N LEU A 131 -7.54 10.45 -3.70
CA LEU A 131 -6.66 11.55 -4.06
C LEU A 131 -5.52 11.70 -3.05
N TRP A 132 -4.35 12.02 -3.57
CA TRP A 132 -3.15 12.30 -2.80
C TRP A 132 -3.16 13.75 -2.38
N ARG A 133 -2.90 14.00 -1.10
CA ARG A 133 -2.81 15.34 -0.54
C ARG A 133 -1.56 15.49 0.31
N LYS A 134 -0.97 16.68 0.26
CA LYS A 134 0.16 17.06 1.09
C LYS A 134 -0.30 17.37 2.51
N PHE A 135 0.38 16.77 3.49
CA PHE A 135 0.17 17.05 4.90
C PHE A 135 1.49 17.13 5.66
N SER A 136 1.44 17.76 6.84
CA SER A 136 2.54 17.70 7.79
C SER A 136 2.82 16.25 8.19
N CYS A 137 4.08 15.84 8.08
CA CYS A 137 4.53 14.49 8.44
C CYS A 137 4.40 14.16 9.93
N ASN A 138 4.12 15.17 10.76
CA ASN A 138 3.93 15.01 12.20
C ASN A 138 2.47 14.76 12.59
N LEU A 139 1.52 14.90 11.64
CA LEU A 139 0.13 14.53 11.91
C LEU A 139 0.01 13.03 12.12
N GLU A 140 -0.89 12.62 13.01
CA GLU A 140 -1.13 11.21 13.23
C GLU A 140 -2.25 10.73 12.30
N SER A 141 -1.99 9.65 11.57
CA SER A 141 -2.99 9.01 10.74
C SER A 141 -2.72 7.52 10.64
N SER A 142 -3.70 6.79 10.10
CA SER A 142 -3.49 5.38 9.80
C SER A 142 -2.44 5.21 8.71
N HIS A 143 -1.93 4.00 8.52
CA HIS A 143 -0.92 3.71 7.52
C HIS A 143 -1.14 2.34 6.92
N ARG A 144 -0.52 2.13 5.77
CA ARG A 144 -0.59 0.86 5.06
C ARG A 144 0.80 0.38 4.72
N CYS A 145 1.06 -0.88 5.03
CA CYS A 145 2.33 -1.53 4.70
C CYS A 145 2.15 -2.46 3.50
N LYS A 146 3.22 -2.64 2.73
CA LYS A 146 3.30 -3.55 1.58
C LYS A 146 4.54 -4.43 1.69
N ILE A 147 4.39 -5.70 1.31
CA ILE A 147 5.47 -6.65 1.05
C ILE A 147 5.15 -7.46 -0.20
N PRO A 148 6.15 -8.04 -0.88
CA PRO A 148 5.92 -9.08 -1.88
C PRO A 148 5.20 -10.29 -1.27
N ASP A 149 4.37 -10.97 -2.05
CA ASP A 149 3.86 -12.27 -1.66
C ASP A 149 4.96 -13.34 -1.68
N ILE A 150 4.74 -14.42 -0.94
CA ILE A 150 5.66 -15.56 -0.90
C ILE A 150 5.16 -16.61 -1.88
N ASN A 151 5.99 -16.94 -2.87
CA ASN A 151 5.70 -17.97 -3.86
C ASN A 151 6.22 -19.33 -3.40
N PHE A 152 5.36 -20.34 -3.41
CA PHE A 152 5.74 -21.76 -3.26
C PHE A 152 5.46 -22.50 -4.56
N THR A 153 6.47 -23.24 -5.05
CA THR A 153 6.40 -24.13 -6.23
C THR A 153 6.29 -25.60 -5.83
#